data_AF-A0A3C0YWD0-F1
#
_entry.id   AF-A0A3C0YWD0-F1
#
_cell.length_a   1.000
_cell.length_b   1.000
_cell.length_c   1.000
_cell.angle_alpha   90.00
_cell.angle_beta   90.00
_cell.angle_gamma   90.00
#
_symmetry.space_group_name_H-M   'P 1'
#
loop_
_entity.id
_entity.type
_entity.pdbx_description
1 polymer ?
#
loop_
_entity_poly.entity_id
_entity_poly.type
_entity_poly.pdbx_seq_one_letter_code
_entity_poly.pdbx_strand_id
1 'polypeptide(L)' 'GANGIVGAGMPIATGAALAAQLEGSDGVAVAFFGDGASNEGAFHGSLNLASIWKLPAIFVCENNG' A
#
# COMPACT_ATOMS: atom_id res chain seq x y z
N GLY A 1 7.46 5.90 -4.23
CA GLY A 1 8.46 6.68 -3.47
C GLY A 1 9.38 5.70 -2.77
N ALA A 2 10.70 5.90 -2.86
CA ALA A 2 11.66 5.06 -2.18
C ALA A 2 11.65 5.37 -0.68
N ASN A 3 11.16 4.45 0.14
CA ASN A 3 11.25 4.55 1.59
C ASN A 3 12.49 3.79 2.07
N GLY A 4 13.33 4.43 2.88
CA GLY A 4 14.50 3.78 3.50
C GLY A 4 14.14 2.82 4.63
N ILE A 5 12.87 2.82 5.06
CA ILE A 5 12.33 1.90 6.07
C ILE A 5 11.56 0.80 5.35
N VAL A 6 11.97 -0.44 5.58
CA VAL A 6 11.27 -1.63 5.07
C VAL A 6 9.83 -1.58 5.54
N GLY A 7 8.89 -1.79 4.62
CA GLY A 7 7.47 -1.84 4.93
C GLY A 7 6.73 -0.49 4.97
N ALA A 8 7.42 0.66 5.05
CA ALA A 8 6.76 1.95 5.28
C ALA A 8 5.94 2.48 4.07
N GLY A 9 6.19 1.98 2.86
CA GLY A 9 5.49 2.45 1.65
C GLY A 9 4.01 2.04 1.55
N MET A 10 3.65 0.88 2.09
CA MET A 10 2.29 0.34 2.00
C MET A 10 1.25 1.16 2.78
N PRO A 11 1.49 1.59 4.04
CA PRO A 11 0.51 2.43 4.75
C PRO A 11 0.39 3.82 4.11
N ILE A 12 1.46 4.36 3.55
CA ILE A 12 1.44 5.65 2.83
C ILE A 12 0.57 5.53 1.57
N ALA A 13 0.75 4.48 0.77
CA ALA A 13 -0.09 4.24 -0.41
C ALA A 13 -1.55 3.99 -0.04
N THR A 14 -1.81 3.29 1.06
CA THR A 14 -3.17 3.09 1.61
C THR A 14 -3.82 4.44 1.94
N GLY A 15 -3.08 5.35 2.59
CA GLY A 15 -3.55 6.71 2.87
C GLY A 15 -3.82 7.53 1.59
N ALA A 16 -2.96 7.41 0.58
CA ALA A 16 -3.16 8.07 -0.71
C ALA A 16 -4.39 7.52 -1.45
N ALA A 17 -4.64 6.21 -1.41
CA ALA A 17 -5.84 5.60 -1.99
C ALA A 17 -7.11 6.06 -1.26
N LEU A 18 -7.05 6.21 0.06
CA LEU A 18 -8.16 6.78 0.84
C LEU A 18 -8.42 8.23 0.42
N ALA A 19 -7.39 9.06 0.29
CA ALA A 19 -7.55 10.44 -0.17
C ALA A 19 -8.21 10.50 -1.56
N ALA A 20 -7.74 9.68 -2.51
CA ALA A 20 -8.31 9.60 -3.85
C ALA A 20 -9.80 9.23 -3.83
N GLN A 21 -10.20 8.30 -2.95
CA GLN A 21 -11.60 7.90 -2.76
C GLN A 21 -12.44 9.02 -2.13
N LEU A 22 -11.92 9.70 -1.10
CA LEU A 22 -12.62 10.80 -0.42
C LEU A 22 -12.81 12.02 -1.32
N GLU A 23 -11.85 12.28 -2.20
CA GLU A 23 -11.90 13.36 -3.19
C GLU A 23 -12.79 13.02 -4.40
N GLY A 24 -13.24 11.77 -4.53
CA GLY A 24 -14.03 11.30 -5.68
C GLY A 24 -13.24 11.33 -6.98
N SER A 25 -11.91 11.20 -6.90
CA SER A 25 -11.01 11.18 -8.06
C SER A 25 -10.88 9.79 -8.66
N ASP A 26 -10.49 9.71 -9.92
CA ASP A 26 -10.14 8.44 -10.59
C ASP A 26 -8.71 7.96 -10.26
N GLY A 27 -8.10 8.51 -9.21
CA GLY A 27 -6.73 8.20 -8.80
C GLY A 27 -6.59 6.80 -8.18
N VAL A 28 -5.49 6.12 -8.50
CA VAL A 28 -5.11 4.82 -7.92
C VAL A 28 -3.72 4.93 -7.30
N ALA A 29 -3.57 4.52 -6.05
CA ALA A 29 -2.26 4.46 -5.39
C ALA A 29 -1.60 3.11 -5.63
N VAL A 30 -0.30 3.10 -5.94
CA VAL A 30 0.47 1.87 -6.17
C VAL A 30 1.65 1.80 -5.19
N ALA A 31 1.74 0.69 -4.45
CA ALA A 31 2.85 0.39 -3.55
C ALA A 31 3.70 -0.76 -4.09
N PHE A 32 4.95 -0.48 -4.42
CA PHE A 32 5.96 -1.50 -4.71
C PHE A 32 6.73 -1.84 -3.44
N PHE A 33 6.94 -3.13 -3.18
CA PHE A 33 7.65 -3.62 -2.00
C PHE A 33 8.28 -4.99 -2.28
N GLY A 34 9.43 -5.29 -1.68
CA GLY A 34 10.06 -6.60 -1.79
C GLY A 34 9.35 -7.67 -0.96
N ASP A 35 9.59 -8.95 -1.25
CA ASP A 35 9.01 -10.07 -0.50
C ASP A 35 9.35 -10.04 0.99
N GLY A 36 10.57 -9.64 1.37
CA GLY A 36 10.94 -9.46 2.78
C GLY A 36 10.09 -8.41 3.51
N ALA A 37 9.61 -7.38 2.81
CA ALA A 37 8.73 -6.36 3.39
C ALA A 37 7.30 -6.86 3.63
N SER A 38 6.90 -8.00 3.04
CA SER A 38 5.61 -8.62 3.31
C SER A 38 5.51 -9.23 4.71
N ASN A 39 6.65 -9.46 5.38
CA ASN A 39 6.70 -9.92 6.77
C ASN A 39 6.54 -8.79 7.80
N GLU A 40 6.49 -7.53 7.35
CA GLU A 40 6.29 -6.39 8.24
C GLU A 40 4.82 -6.29 8.68
N GLY A 41 4.57 -5.94 9.94
CA GLY A 41 3.20 -5.74 10.44
C GLY A 41 2.41 -4.69 9.64
N ALA A 42 3.12 -3.69 9.09
CA ALA A 42 2.55 -2.65 8.24
C ALA A 42 1.93 -3.21 6.94
N PHE A 43 2.45 -4.30 6.39
CA PHE A 43 1.86 -4.98 5.22
C PHE A 43 0.45 -5.47 5.55
N HIS A 44 0.30 -6.26 6.61
CA HIS A 44 -0.98 -6.84 7.02
C HIS A 44 -2.02 -5.78 7.35
N GLY A 45 -1.63 -4.73 8.09
CA GLY A 45 -2.53 -3.63 8.43
C GLY A 45 -3.00 -2.86 7.19
N SER A 46 -2.09 -2.59 6.25
CA SER A 46 -2.39 -1.87 5.01
C SER A 46 -3.35 -2.64 4.12
N LEU A 47 -3.10 -3.95 3.90
CA LEU A 47 -3.98 -4.79 3.08
C LEU A 47 -5.37 -4.95 3.69
N ASN A 48 -5.44 -5.20 5.01
CA ASN A 48 -6.71 -5.35 5.70
C ASN A 48 -7.57 -4.07 5.58
N LEU A 49 -6.97 -2.91 5.80
CA LEU A 49 -7.66 -1.62 5.70
C LEU A 49 -8.12 -1.34 4.27
N ALA A 50 -7.22 -1.50 3.30
CA ALA A 50 -7.52 -1.31 1.88
C ALA A 50 -8.68 -2.22 1.41
N SER A 51 -8.70 -3.47 1.88
CA SER A 51 -9.76 -4.43 1.57
C SER A 51 -11.11 -4.04 2.16
N ILE A 52 -11.17 -3.72 3.45
CA ILE A 52 -12.45 -3.42 4.13
C ILE A 52 -13.07 -2.12 3.58
N TRP A 53 -12.23 -1.12 3.29
CA TRP A 53 -12.69 0.17 2.76
C TRP A 53 -12.77 0.22 1.22
N LYS A 54 -12.43 -0.90 0.55
CA LYS A 54 -12.45 -1.02 -0.92
C LYS A 54 -11.68 0.12 -1.59
N LEU A 55 -10.48 0.38 -1.08
CA LEU A 55 -9.65 1.50 -1.53
C LEU A 55 -9.09 1.25 -2.95
N PRO A 56 -8.93 2.30 -3.77
CA PRO A 56 -8.25 2.22 -5.07
C PRO A 56 -6.73 2.10 -4.88
N ALA A 57 -6.28 0.94 -4.39
CA ALA A 57 -4.88 0.65 -4.10
C ALA A 57 -4.41 -0.62 -4.81
N ILE A 58 -3.19 -0.59 -5.35
CA ILE A 58 -2.49 -1.77 -5.91
C ILE A 58 -1.22 -2.02 -5.09
N PHE A 59 -1.09 -3.23 -4.58
CA PHE A 59 0.09 -3.70 -3.86
C PHE A 59 0.89 -4.63 -4.79
N VAL A 60 2.09 -4.21 -5.18
CA VAL A 60 2.98 -4.94 -6.07
C VAL A 60 4.14 -5.52 -5.26
N CYS A 61 4.13 -6.83 -5.08
CA CYS A 61 5.22 -7.57 -4.43
C CYS A 61 6.30 -7.92 -5.47
N GLU A 62 7.49 -7.37 -5.29
CA GLU A 62 8.69 -7.70 -6.03
C GLU A 62 9.40 -8.86 -5.33
N ASN A 63 8.99 -10.09 -5.66
CA ASN A 63 9.56 -11.30 -5.08
C ASN A 63 10.83 -11.71 -5.85
N ASN A 64 12.00 -11.43 -5.27
CA ASN A 64 13.29 -11.63 -5.92
C ASN A 64 14.23 -12.62 -5.21
N GLY A 65 13.82 -13.19 -4.06
CA GLY A 65 14.50 -14.33 -3.41
C GLY A 65 15.42 -13.95 -2.27
#